data_AF-A0A5C9BDV3-F1
#
_entry.id   AF-A0A5C9BDV3-F1
#
_cell.length_a   1.000
_cell.length_b   1.000
_cell.length_c   1.000
_cell.angle_alpha   90.00
_cell.angle_beta   90.00
_cell.angle_gamma   90.00
#
_symmetry.space_group_name_H-M   'P 1'
#
loop_
_entity.id
_entity.type
_entity.pdbx_description
1 polymer ?
#
loop_
_entity_poly.entity_id
_entity_poly.type
_entity_poly.pdbx_seq_one_letter_code
_entity_poly.pdbx_strand_id
1 'polypeptide(L)'
;MSFPFITAEQRLAEKRGSKGVILGPSGVGKTTLLKTADATRTLFIDLEAGDLAVLDWPGDSVRPRTWQECRDLACYIGGPNPALRDDQSYSQAHYDQVCALYGDPAMLAKYSLIFVDSITVAGRLCLQWAKGQPQAFSEKTGKPDTRGAYGLHASELVGWLTQLQHVRDKDIWLVGILDEKLDDFNRKVFSPQIEGSKAALELPGIVDQVISMVVLKSDDGTPYRAFVCQHINPWGYPAKDRSGRLEVVEEPHLGRLISKITAPRAQ
;
A
#
# COMPACT_ATOMS: atom_id res chain seq x y z
N MET A 1 -20.07 -13.92 30.29
CA MET A 1 -19.66 -12.94 29.25
C MET A 1 -20.67 -13.02 28.12
N SER A 2 -21.24 -11.89 27.70
CA SER A 2 -22.08 -11.84 26.50
C SER A 2 -21.21 -11.94 25.25
N PHE A 3 -21.68 -12.65 24.23
CA PHE A 3 -20.99 -12.69 22.94
C PHE A 3 -20.96 -11.26 22.35
N PRO A 4 -19.81 -10.74 21.89
CA PRO A 4 -19.65 -9.33 21.53
C PRO A 4 -20.21 -9.02 20.14
N PHE A 5 -21.54 -9.02 20.00
CA PHE A 5 -22.19 -8.62 18.75
C PHE A 5 -21.98 -7.13 18.47
N ILE A 6 -21.57 -6.80 17.25
CA ILE A 6 -21.50 -5.41 16.75
C ILE A 6 -22.71 -5.18 15.85
N THR A 7 -23.58 -4.25 16.23
CA THR A 7 -24.81 -3.92 15.51
C THR A 7 -24.51 -3.25 14.15
N ALA A 8 -25.51 -3.20 13.26
CA ALA A 8 -25.37 -2.47 12.00
C ALA A 8 -25.08 -0.97 12.22
N GLU A 9 -25.74 -0.36 13.20
CA GLU A 9 -25.53 1.06 13.57
C GLU A 9 -24.12 1.30 14.09
N GLN A 10 -23.61 0.46 14.99
CA GLN A 10 -22.22 0.54 15.46
C GLN A 10 -21.23 0.38 14.31
N ARG A 11 -21.45 -0.59 13.41
CA ARG A 11 -20.62 -0.78 12.21
C ARG A 11 -20.63 0.42 11.27
N LEU A 12 -21.74 1.16 11.18
CA LEU A 12 -21.88 2.36 10.35
C LEU A 12 -21.25 3.59 11.02
N ALA A 13 -21.27 3.65 12.36
CA ALA A 13 -20.67 4.73 13.15
C ALA A 13 -19.13 4.62 13.25
N GLU A 14 -18.58 3.42 13.10
CA GLU A 14 -17.12 3.22 13.05
C GLU A 14 -16.51 3.96 11.86
N LYS A 15 -15.54 4.84 12.13
CA LYS A 15 -14.72 5.48 11.10
C LYS A 15 -13.92 4.39 10.38
N ARG A 16 -14.10 4.28 9.07
CA ARG A 16 -13.39 3.34 8.20
C ARG A 16 -12.54 4.10 7.21
N GLY A 17 -11.23 3.87 7.24
CA GLY A 17 -10.37 4.29 6.15
C GLY A 17 -10.38 3.27 4.99
N SER A 18 -10.07 3.75 3.80
CA SER A 18 -9.89 3.01 2.56
C SER A 18 -8.45 2.52 2.40
N LYS A 19 -8.26 1.27 1.92
CA LYS A 19 -6.94 0.66 1.73
C LYS A 19 -6.73 0.48 0.24
N GLY A 20 -5.77 1.19 -0.34
CA GLY A 20 -5.60 1.24 -1.79
C GLY A 20 -4.16 1.13 -2.25
N VAL A 21 -4.01 0.66 -3.48
CA VAL A 21 -2.76 0.77 -4.23
C VAL A 21 -3.03 1.43 -5.58
N ILE A 22 -2.20 2.41 -5.95
CA ILE A 22 -2.20 3.05 -7.26
C ILE A 22 -0.97 2.59 -8.03
N LEU A 23 -1.21 1.88 -9.13
CA LEU A 23 -0.17 1.32 -9.99
C LEU A 23 -0.10 2.14 -11.27
N GLY A 24 1.09 2.52 -11.70
CA GLY A 24 1.24 3.24 -12.96
C GLY A 24 2.67 3.24 -13.46
N PRO A 25 2.88 3.49 -14.77
CA PRO A 25 4.22 3.52 -15.34
C PRO A 25 5.08 4.58 -14.67
N SER A 26 6.40 4.48 -14.85
CA SER A 26 7.33 5.51 -14.38
C SER A 26 6.98 6.87 -15.02
N GLY A 27 7.10 7.95 -14.25
CA GLY A 27 6.84 9.31 -14.73
C GLY A 27 5.37 9.70 -14.89
N VAL A 28 4.39 8.82 -14.64
CA VAL A 28 2.95 9.17 -14.81
C VAL A 28 2.43 10.19 -13.80
N GLY A 29 3.18 10.49 -12.73
CA GLY A 29 2.81 11.47 -11.71
C GLY A 29 2.19 10.89 -10.44
N LYS A 30 2.51 9.63 -10.08
CA LYS A 30 1.99 8.96 -8.87
C LYS A 30 2.25 9.78 -7.59
N THR A 31 3.49 10.22 -7.38
CA THR A 31 3.88 11.03 -6.21
C THR A 31 3.14 12.36 -6.14
N THR A 32 2.85 12.99 -7.29
CA THR A 32 2.13 14.27 -7.34
C THR A 32 0.69 14.19 -6.85
N LEU A 33 0.13 12.98 -6.67
CA LEU A 33 -1.17 12.77 -6.03
C LEU A 33 -1.22 13.30 -4.60
N LEU A 34 -0.09 13.42 -3.90
CA LEU A 34 0.01 14.11 -2.60
C LEU A 34 -0.56 15.53 -2.66
N LYS A 35 -0.37 16.25 -3.77
CA LYS A 35 -0.89 17.61 -3.98
C LYS A 35 -2.42 17.66 -4.13
N THR A 36 -3.06 16.51 -4.30
CA THR A 36 -4.52 16.37 -4.42
C THR A 36 -5.18 15.89 -3.12
N ALA A 37 -4.41 15.76 -2.04
CA ALA A 37 -4.87 15.42 -0.71
C ALA A 37 -4.65 16.59 0.27
N ASP A 38 -5.30 16.54 1.43
CA ASP A 38 -5.09 17.52 2.50
C ASP A 38 -3.71 17.30 3.13
N ALA A 39 -2.76 18.20 2.85
CA ALA A 39 -1.38 18.11 3.30
C ALA A 39 -1.26 18.10 4.84
N THR A 40 -2.15 18.78 5.56
CA THR A 40 -2.10 18.87 7.03
C THR A 40 -2.54 17.58 7.73
N ARG A 41 -3.25 16.71 6.99
CA ARG A 41 -3.80 15.44 7.48
C ARG A 41 -3.20 14.23 6.80
N THR A 42 -2.12 14.41 6.05
CA THR A 42 -1.43 13.36 5.31
C THR A 42 -0.03 13.17 5.84
N LEU A 43 0.33 11.94 6.18
CA LEU A 43 1.72 11.54 6.41
C LEU A 43 2.27 10.89 5.15
N PHE A 44 3.37 11.43 4.64
CA PHE A 44 4.08 10.86 3.50
C PHE A 44 5.22 9.94 3.94
N ILE A 45 5.15 8.65 3.59
CA ILE A 45 6.24 7.70 3.75
C ILE A 45 6.98 7.61 2.41
N ASP A 46 8.15 8.25 2.36
CA ASP A 46 9.00 8.37 1.16
C ASP A 46 10.15 7.35 1.20
N LEU A 47 9.98 6.25 0.50
CA LEU A 47 10.99 5.21 0.29
C LEU A 47 11.83 5.45 -0.98
N GLU A 48 11.28 6.11 -2.00
CA GLU A 48 12.01 6.34 -3.26
C GLU A 48 13.08 7.44 -3.13
N ALA A 49 13.02 8.28 -2.08
CA ALA A 49 13.80 9.50 -1.94
C ALA A 49 13.64 10.43 -3.16
N GLY A 50 12.46 10.37 -3.79
CA GLY A 50 12.09 11.02 -5.04
C GLY A 50 11.26 12.28 -4.83
N ASP A 51 11.57 13.05 -3.80
CA ASP A 51 10.82 14.24 -3.37
C ASP A 51 10.83 15.39 -4.39
N LEU A 52 11.66 15.32 -5.44
CA LEU A 52 11.73 16.31 -6.54
C LEU A 52 10.35 16.70 -7.08
N ALA A 53 9.41 15.77 -7.20
CA ALA A 53 8.07 16.03 -7.74
C ALA A 53 7.14 16.79 -6.77
N VAL A 54 7.49 16.84 -5.49
CA VAL A 54 6.66 17.35 -4.37
C VAL A 54 7.47 18.16 -3.36
N LEU A 55 8.60 18.76 -3.75
CA LEU A 55 9.44 19.59 -2.86
C LEU A 55 8.68 20.76 -2.21
N ASP A 56 7.67 21.27 -2.91
CA ASP A 56 6.77 22.34 -2.50
C ASP A 56 5.59 21.85 -1.65
N TRP A 57 5.43 20.54 -1.44
CA TRP A 57 4.32 19.99 -0.68
C TRP A 57 4.56 20.19 0.83
N PRO A 58 3.65 20.86 1.55
CA PRO A 58 3.90 21.33 2.92
C PRO A 58 3.63 20.26 4.01
N GLY A 59 3.29 19.04 3.62
CA GLY A 59 2.93 17.98 4.56
C GLY A 59 4.15 17.29 5.19
N ASP A 60 3.91 16.57 6.28
CA ASP A 60 4.95 15.87 7.02
C ASP A 60 5.40 14.62 6.25
N SER A 61 6.70 14.30 6.31
CA SER A 61 7.27 13.10 5.69
C SER A 61 8.23 12.34 6.58
N VAL A 62 8.31 11.02 6.37
CA VAL A 62 9.30 10.11 6.97
C VAL A 62 9.95 9.29 5.87
N ARG A 63 11.24 8.96 6.04
CA ARG A 63 12.07 8.35 4.99
C ARG A 63 12.73 7.06 5.46
N PRO A 64 12.00 5.94 5.58
CA PRO A 64 12.60 4.68 5.97
C PRO A 64 13.57 4.19 4.88
N ARG A 65 14.76 3.75 5.28
CA ARG A 65 15.84 3.27 4.40
C ARG A 65 16.08 1.78 4.52
N THR A 66 15.53 1.13 5.54
CA THR A 66 15.71 -0.30 5.79
C THR A 66 14.36 -1.01 5.85
N TRP A 67 14.37 -2.33 5.62
CA TRP A 67 13.16 -3.13 5.81
C TRP A 67 12.68 -3.09 7.27
N GLN A 68 13.59 -3.03 8.25
CA GLN A 68 13.22 -2.91 9.65
C GLN A 68 12.43 -1.62 9.89
N GLU A 69 12.92 -0.47 9.42
CA GLU A 69 12.20 0.81 9.57
C GLU A 69 10.81 0.78 8.90
N CYS A 70 10.67 0.07 7.77
CA CYS A 70 9.36 -0.13 7.13
C CYS A 70 8.40 -0.92 8.03
N ARG A 71 8.89 -1.98 8.71
CA ARG A 71 8.11 -2.78 9.66
C ARG A 71 7.79 -1.99 10.93
N ASP A 72 8.74 -1.22 11.45
CA ASP A 72 8.56 -0.38 12.64
C ASP A 72 7.49 0.66 12.38
N LEU A 73 7.54 1.36 11.24
CA LEU A 73 6.50 2.33 10.88
C LEU A 73 5.12 1.67 10.73
N ALA A 74 5.01 0.51 10.09
CA ALA A 74 3.74 -0.21 10.00
C ALA A 74 3.22 -0.67 11.37
N CYS A 75 4.11 -1.06 12.27
CA CYS A 75 3.78 -1.38 13.67
C CYS A 75 3.29 -0.14 14.41
N TYR A 76 4.01 0.99 14.31
CA TYR A 76 3.68 2.25 14.95
C TYR A 76 2.32 2.79 14.50
N ILE A 77 2.03 2.69 13.20
CA ILE A 77 0.78 3.15 12.59
C ILE A 77 -0.37 2.20 12.89
N GLY A 78 -0.14 0.89 12.84
CA GLY A 78 -1.19 -0.12 12.95
C GLY A 78 -1.49 -0.60 14.37
N GLY A 79 -0.59 -0.35 15.31
CA GLY A 79 -0.70 -0.88 16.67
C GLY A 79 -0.26 -2.35 16.78
N PRO A 80 -0.28 -2.90 18.00
CA PRO A 80 0.08 -4.29 18.24
C PRO A 80 -1.00 -5.25 17.72
N ASN A 81 -0.58 -6.37 17.19
CA ASN A 81 -1.45 -7.48 16.83
C ASN A 81 -1.51 -8.50 18.00
N PRO A 82 -2.64 -8.60 18.72
CA PRO A 82 -2.75 -9.45 19.91
C PRO A 82 -2.68 -10.95 19.61
N ALA A 83 -2.76 -11.36 18.35
CA ALA A 83 -2.63 -12.76 17.95
C ALA A 83 -1.17 -13.22 17.82
N LEU A 84 -0.19 -12.30 17.88
CA LEU A 84 1.21 -12.59 17.66
C LEU A 84 1.96 -12.74 18.99
N ARG A 85 2.90 -13.67 19.02
CA ARG A 85 3.81 -13.86 20.16
C ARG A 85 4.86 -12.77 20.21
N ASP A 86 5.45 -12.55 21.38
CA ASP A 86 6.42 -11.47 21.62
C ASP A 86 7.63 -11.49 20.67
N ASP A 87 8.05 -12.68 20.21
CA ASP A 87 9.18 -12.87 19.29
C ASP A 87 8.87 -12.50 17.82
N GLN A 88 7.61 -12.20 17.50
CA GLN A 88 7.16 -11.94 16.14
C GLN A 88 7.04 -10.45 15.83
N SER A 89 7.29 -10.06 14.58
CA SER A 89 6.98 -8.72 14.07
C SER A 89 5.51 -8.37 14.33
N TYR A 90 5.26 -7.12 14.73
CA TYR A 90 3.93 -6.58 15.07
C TYR A 90 3.29 -7.11 16.37
N SER A 91 4.04 -7.84 17.20
CA SER A 91 3.61 -8.22 18.54
C SER A 91 3.47 -7.01 19.47
N GLN A 92 2.92 -7.21 20.67
CA GLN A 92 2.90 -6.18 21.72
C GLN A 92 4.33 -5.74 22.08
N ALA A 93 5.26 -6.69 22.26
CA ALA A 93 6.65 -6.38 22.56
C ALA A 93 7.32 -5.55 21.45
N HIS A 94 7.04 -5.86 20.18
CA HIS A 94 7.54 -5.06 19.04
C HIS A 94 6.94 -3.64 19.05
N TYR A 95 5.63 -3.51 19.31
CA TYR A 95 4.97 -2.21 19.38
C TYR A 95 5.51 -1.34 20.52
N ASP A 96 5.73 -1.91 21.70
CA ASP A 96 6.28 -1.19 22.85
C ASP A 96 7.69 -0.67 22.58
N GLN A 97 8.54 -1.50 21.94
CA GLN A 97 9.88 -1.10 21.50
C GLN A 97 9.84 0.06 20.51
N VAL A 98 8.93 0.01 19.53
CA VAL A 98 8.77 1.06 18.53
C VAL A 98 8.23 2.35 19.16
N CYS A 99 7.28 2.28 20.10
CA CYS A 99 6.80 3.46 20.83
C CYS A 99 7.88 4.07 21.72
N ALA A 100 8.75 3.25 22.33
CA ALA A 100 9.91 3.75 23.06
C ALA A 100 10.90 4.49 22.15
N LEU A 101 11.01 4.08 20.88
CA LEU A 101 11.90 4.70 19.89
C LEU A 101 11.31 5.96 19.23
N TYR A 102 10.04 5.91 18.83
CA TYR A 102 9.38 6.98 18.05
C TYR A 102 8.56 7.94 18.90
N GLY A 103 8.28 7.59 20.16
CA GLY A 103 7.48 8.39 21.08
C GLY A 103 6.00 8.00 21.10
N ASP A 104 5.17 8.92 21.58
CA ASP A 104 3.74 8.68 21.77
C ASP A 104 2.99 8.60 20.42
N PRO A 105 2.34 7.46 20.09
CA PRO A 105 1.57 7.28 18.86
C PRO A 105 0.40 8.26 18.71
N ALA A 106 -0.02 8.97 19.77
CA ALA A 106 -0.99 10.05 19.68
C ALA A 106 -0.60 11.14 18.66
N MET A 107 0.70 11.30 18.37
CA MET A 107 1.17 12.21 17.31
C MET A 107 0.63 11.86 15.91
N LEU A 108 0.27 10.58 15.68
CA LEU A 108 -0.31 10.12 14.42
C LEU A 108 -1.80 10.43 14.29
N ALA A 109 -2.47 10.88 15.36
CA ALA A 109 -3.92 11.13 15.37
C ALA A 109 -4.34 12.24 14.38
N LYS A 110 -3.45 13.20 14.11
CA LYS A 110 -3.71 14.28 13.14
C LYS A 110 -3.82 13.77 11.70
N TYR A 111 -3.17 12.65 11.37
CA TYR A 111 -3.18 12.08 10.04
C TYR A 111 -4.39 11.18 9.82
N SER A 112 -5.18 11.51 8.81
CA SER A 112 -6.23 10.65 8.27
C SER A 112 -5.74 9.82 7.08
N LEU A 113 -4.73 10.28 6.35
CA LEU A 113 -4.14 9.58 5.21
C LEU A 113 -2.68 9.25 5.48
N ILE A 114 -2.30 7.99 5.25
CA ILE A 114 -0.92 7.55 5.13
C ILE A 114 -0.67 7.24 3.66
N PHE A 115 0.22 8.01 3.03
CA PHE A 115 0.61 7.83 1.63
C PHE A 115 2.00 7.23 1.56
N VAL A 116 2.16 6.09 0.86
CA VAL A 116 3.42 5.33 0.82
C VAL A 116 3.96 5.25 -0.60
N ASP A 117 5.13 5.86 -0.82
CA ASP A 117 5.83 5.86 -2.11
C ASP A 117 7.21 5.20 -1.95
N SER A 118 7.40 3.92 -2.29
CA SER A 118 6.48 3.02 -2.99
C SER A 118 6.50 1.60 -2.45
N ILE A 119 5.45 0.83 -2.75
CA ILE A 119 5.43 -0.63 -2.55
C ILE A 119 6.54 -1.33 -3.34
N THR A 120 6.92 -0.76 -4.49
CA THR A 120 7.99 -1.29 -5.34
C THR A 120 9.34 -1.19 -4.62
N VAL A 121 9.66 -0.06 -3.99
CA VAL A 121 10.90 0.08 -3.20
C VAL A 121 10.83 -0.70 -1.89
N ALA A 122 9.69 -0.70 -1.20
CA ALA A 122 9.48 -1.54 -0.01
C ALA A 122 9.77 -3.03 -0.30
N GLY A 123 9.30 -3.52 -1.47
CA GLY A 123 9.58 -4.88 -1.92
C GLY A 123 11.07 -5.15 -2.13
N ARG A 124 11.82 -4.21 -2.72
CA ARG A 124 13.28 -4.36 -2.89
C ARG A 124 14.01 -4.38 -1.55
N LEU A 125 13.66 -3.49 -0.63
CA LEU A 125 14.24 -3.47 0.73
C LEU A 125 13.97 -4.78 1.46
N CYS A 126 12.73 -5.28 1.36
CA CYS A 126 12.35 -6.58 1.93
C CYS A 126 13.17 -7.73 1.35
N LEU A 127 13.33 -7.81 0.02
CA LEU A 127 14.11 -8.87 -0.60
C LEU A 127 15.59 -8.78 -0.22
N GLN A 128 16.15 -7.57 -0.19
CA GLN A 128 17.54 -7.35 0.24
C GLN A 128 17.76 -7.81 1.69
N TRP A 129 16.84 -7.46 2.59
CA TRP A 129 16.87 -7.93 3.97
C TRP A 129 16.73 -9.45 4.05
N ALA A 130 15.81 -10.05 3.29
CA ALA A 130 15.54 -11.48 3.28
C ALA A 130 16.76 -12.30 2.85
N LYS A 131 17.54 -11.82 1.86
CA LYS A 131 18.79 -12.46 1.41
C LYS A 131 19.87 -12.55 2.50
N GLY A 132 19.79 -11.72 3.55
CA GLY A 132 20.70 -11.74 4.68
C GLY A 132 20.24 -12.61 5.85
N GLN A 133 19.04 -13.20 5.78
CA GLN A 133 18.48 -13.97 6.89
C GLN A 133 18.91 -15.43 6.86
N PRO A 134 18.93 -16.15 8.00
CA PRO A 134 19.30 -17.56 8.06
C PRO A 134 18.53 -18.45 7.08
N GLN A 135 17.24 -18.16 6.85
CA GLN A 135 16.38 -18.89 5.92
C GLN A 135 16.81 -18.76 4.45
N ALA A 136 17.67 -17.79 4.12
CA ALA A 136 18.26 -17.61 2.81
C ALA A 136 19.58 -18.38 2.63
N PHE A 137 19.92 -19.31 3.53
CA PHE A 137 21.10 -20.16 3.42
C PHE A 137 20.74 -21.63 3.60
N SER A 138 21.40 -22.50 2.84
CA SER A 138 21.23 -23.95 2.95
C SER A 138 21.80 -24.48 4.26
N GLU A 139 21.00 -25.11 5.11
CA GLU A 139 21.47 -25.75 6.35
C GLU A 139 22.56 -26.80 6.10
N LYS A 140 22.54 -27.46 4.94
CA LYS A 140 23.50 -28.53 4.57
C LYS A 140 24.85 -27.98 4.10
N THR A 141 24.86 -26.84 3.42
CA THR A 141 26.06 -26.37 2.68
C THR A 141 26.52 -24.97 3.07
N GLY A 142 25.72 -24.21 3.82
CA GLY A 142 25.95 -22.80 4.15
C GLY A 142 25.88 -21.86 2.96
N LYS A 143 25.59 -22.35 1.75
CA LYS A 143 25.52 -21.52 0.53
C LYS A 143 24.19 -20.77 0.45
N PRO A 144 24.16 -19.59 -0.20
CA PRO A 144 22.92 -18.85 -0.45
C PRO A 144 21.85 -19.71 -1.13
N ASP A 145 20.65 -19.71 -0.55
CA ASP A 145 19.43 -20.31 -1.09
C ASP A 145 18.47 -19.21 -1.54
N THR A 146 18.45 -18.98 -2.85
CA THR A 146 17.55 -18.02 -3.50
C THR A 146 16.09 -18.33 -3.23
N ARG A 147 15.70 -19.62 -3.16
CA ARG A 147 14.30 -20.00 -2.96
C ARG A 147 13.85 -19.67 -1.54
N GLY A 148 14.69 -19.93 -0.54
CA GLY A 148 14.48 -19.51 0.84
C GLY A 148 14.33 -18.00 0.98
N ALA A 149 15.21 -17.22 0.33
CA ALA A 149 15.13 -15.77 0.32
C ALA A 149 13.82 -15.23 -0.27
N TYR A 150 13.38 -15.74 -1.44
CA TYR A 150 12.10 -15.34 -2.05
C TYR A 150 10.89 -15.81 -1.23
N GLY A 151 10.98 -16.96 -0.58
CA GLY A 151 9.94 -17.46 0.34
C GLY A 151 9.73 -16.51 1.52
N LEU A 152 10.83 -16.12 2.17
CA LEU A 152 10.80 -15.17 3.30
C LEU A 152 10.36 -13.76 2.85
N HIS A 153 10.89 -13.28 1.74
CA HIS A 153 10.48 -12.00 1.15
C HIS A 153 8.96 -11.94 0.95
N ALA A 154 8.38 -12.99 0.37
CA ALA A 154 6.95 -13.04 0.10
C ALA A 154 6.13 -13.03 1.40
N SER A 155 6.51 -13.81 2.42
CA SER A 155 5.78 -13.81 3.70
C SER A 155 5.88 -12.48 4.43
N GLU A 156 7.06 -11.85 4.42
CA GLU A 156 7.30 -10.57 5.10
C GLU A 156 6.54 -9.43 4.44
N LEU A 157 6.59 -9.33 3.11
CA LEU A 157 5.91 -8.27 2.38
C LEU A 157 4.38 -8.40 2.49
N VAL A 158 3.84 -9.64 2.43
CA VAL A 158 2.41 -9.89 2.69
C VAL A 158 2.05 -9.52 4.13
N GLY A 159 2.88 -9.87 5.11
CA GLY A 159 2.67 -9.51 6.51
C GLY A 159 2.63 -7.99 6.73
N TRP A 160 3.53 -7.25 6.08
CA TRP A 160 3.55 -5.79 6.09
C TRP A 160 2.30 -5.16 5.47
N LEU A 161 1.87 -5.64 4.31
CA LEU A 161 0.63 -5.18 3.67
C LEU A 161 -0.60 -5.49 4.54
N THR A 162 -0.63 -6.66 5.17
CA THR A 162 -1.72 -7.09 6.06
C THR A 162 -1.78 -6.23 7.33
N GLN A 163 -0.63 -5.91 7.92
CA GLN A 163 -0.55 -5.01 9.08
C GLN A 163 -1.14 -3.63 8.72
N LEU A 164 -0.75 -3.07 7.57
CA LEU A 164 -1.27 -1.80 7.09
C LEU A 164 -2.77 -1.88 6.75
N GLN A 165 -3.26 -3.00 6.22
CA GLN A 165 -4.68 -3.21 5.94
C GLN A 165 -5.54 -3.13 7.20
N HIS A 166 -5.04 -3.63 8.34
CA HIS A 166 -5.79 -3.69 9.59
C HIS A 166 -5.94 -2.34 10.30
N VAL A 167 -5.24 -1.29 9.87
CA VAL A 167 -5.39 0.07 10.43
C VAL A 167 -6.79 0.59 10.14
N ARG A 168 -7.64 0.73 11.16
CA ARG A 168 -9.07 1.02 10.94
C ARG A 168 -9.38 2.49 10.63
N ASP A 169 -8.76 3.41 11.37
CA ASP A 169 -9.13 4.83 11.46
C ASP A 169 -8.48 5.73 10.40
N LYS A 170 -7.61 5.16 9.55
CA LYS A 170 -6.81 5.85 8.53
C LYS A 170 -6.99 5.25 7.14
N ASP A 171 -6.99 6.13 6.14
CA ASP A 171 -6.79 5.77 4.75
C ASP A 171 -5.32 5.40 4.54
N ILE A 172 -5.05 4.25 3.92
CA ILE A 172 -3.70 3.79 3.61
C ILE A 172 -3.60 3.62 2.10
N TRP A 173 -2.77 4.44 1.45
CA TRP A 173 -2.61 4.41 0.01
C TRP A 173 -1.15 4.24 -0.37
N LEU A 174 -0.86 3.15 -1.05
CA LEU A 174 0.45 2.88 -1.60
C LEU A 174 0.48 3.25 -3.08
N VAL A 175 1.64 3.67 -3.58
CA VAL A 175 1.90 3.73 -5.01
C VAL A 175 2.92 2.69 -5.41
N GLY A 176 2.85 2.23 -6.66
CA GLY A 176 3.78 1.25 -7.22
C GLY A 176 3.94 1.38 -8.72
N ILE A 177 5.01 0.79 -9.24
CA ILE A 177 5.24 0.76 -10.69
C ILE A 177 4.36 -0.32 -11.32
N LEU A 178 3.79 0.00 -12.48
CA LEU A 178 3.06 -0.94 -13.34
C LEU A 178 3.93 -1.26 -14.55
N ASP A 179 4.34 -2.53 -14.67
CA ASP A 179 5.02 -3.03 -15.85
C ASP A 179 4.02 -3.33 -16.98
N GLU A 180 4.40 -3.03 -18.21
CA GLU A 180 3.76 -3.52 -19.44
C GLU A 180 4.67 -4.58 -20.06
N LYS A 181 4.16 -5.80 -20.23
CA LYS A 181 4.85 -6.93 -20.86
C LYS A 181 4.01 -7.47 -22.01
N LEU A 182 4.66 -8.19 -22.92
CA LEU A 182 3.97 -8.94 -23.97
C LEU A 182 3.92 -10.40 -23.54
N ASP A 183 2.76 -11.03 -23.67
CA ASP A 183 2.64 -12.49 -23.55
C ASP A 183 3.13 -13.21 -24.82
N ASP A 184 3.11 -14.54 -24.80
CA ASP A 184 3.52 -15.38 -25.93
C ASP A 184 2.68 -15.16 -27.21
N PHE A 185 1.53 -14.47 -27.09
CA PHE A 185 0.63 -14.13 -28.19
C PHE A 185 0.69 -12.64 -28.56
N ASN A 186 1.73 -11.93 -28.10
CA ASN A 186 1.96 -10.50 -28.37
C ASN A 186 0.84 -9.60 -27.84
N ARG A 187 0.14 -10.03 -26.78
CA ARG A 187 -0.87 -9.24 -26.07
C ARG A 187 -0.24 -8.53 -24.90
N LYS A 188 -0.69 -7.31 -24.64
CA LYS A 188 -0.24 -6.53 -23.48
C LYS A 188 -0.76 -7.17 -22.19
N VAL A 189 0.15 -7.43 -21.27
CA VAL A 189 -0.13 -7.88 -19.91
C VAL A 189 0.48 -6.87 -18.95
N PHE A 190 -0.33 -6.43 -17.99
CA PHE A 190 0.06 -5.43 -17.01
C PHE A 190 0.20 -6.08 -15.63
N SER A 191 1.31 -5.81 -14.95
CA SER A 191 1.57 -6.38 -13.61
C SER A 191 2.26 -5.39 -12.70
N PRO A 192 1.94 -5.35 -11.39
CA PRO A 192 2.72 -4.58 -10.42
C PRO A 192 4.19 -5.02 -10.45
N GLN A 193 5.11 -4.06 -10.46
CA GLN A 193 6.53 -4.34 -10.31
C GLN A 193 6.85 -4.52 -8.82
N ILE A 194 6.79 -5.77 -8.37
CA ILE A 194 7.15 -6.20 -7.02
C ILE A 194 8.10 -7.40 -7.17
N GLU A 195 9.12 -7.46 -6.32
CA GLU A 195 10.05 -8.58 -6.31
C GLU A 195 9.32 -9.90 -5.98
N GLY A 196 9.54 -10.93 -6.80
CA GLY A 196 8.80 -12.19 -6.68
C GLY A 196 7.32 -12.10 -7.09
N SER A 197 6.67 -13.26 -7.27
CA SER A 197 5.30 -13.32 -7.81
C SER A 197 4.21 -13.30 -6.73
N LYS A 198 4.45 -13.90 -5.57
CA LYS A 198 3.43 -14.15 -4.55
C LYS A 198 2.79 -12.87 -4.00
N ALA A 199 3.60 -11.88 -3.61
CA ALA A 199 3.08 -10.64 -3.05
C ALA A 199 2.22 -9.85 -4.05
N ALA A 200 2.64 -9.81 -5.33
CA ALA A 200 1.85 -9.18 -6.39
C ALA A 200 0.50 -9.89 -6.63
N LEU A 201 0.48 -11.22 -6.53
CA LEU A 201 -0.74 -12.03 -6.69
C LEU A 201 -1.72 -11.87 -5.51
N GLU A 202 -1.20 -11.74 -4.28
CA GLU A 202 -2.03 -11.58 -3.08
C GLU A 202 -2.49 -10.14 -2.84
N LEU A 203 -1.78 -9.15 -3.37
CA LEU A 203 -2.09 -7.73 -3.20
C LEU A 203 -3.58 -7.39 -3.45
N PRO A 204 -4.24 -7.86 -4.54
CA PRO A 204 -5.67 -7.64 -4.74
C PRO A 204 -6.58 -8.36 -3.72
N GLY A 205 -6.10 -9.37 -3.00
CA GLY A 205 -6.82 -9.98 -1.88
C GLY A 205 -6.77 -9.15 -0.60
N ILE A 206 -5.64 -8.46 -0.39
CA ILE A 206 -5.30 -7.72 0.84
C ILE A 206 -5.97 -6.34 0.86
N VAL A 207 -5.76 -5.50 -0.16
CA VAL A 207 -6.28 -4.13 -0.17
C VAL A 207 -7.77 -4.06 -0.53
N ASP A 208 -8.43 -2.92 -0.32
CA ASP A 208 -9.81 -2.70 -0.81
C ASP A 208 -9.84 -2.21 -2.26
N GLN A 209 -8.82 -1.44 -2.66
CA GLN A 209 -8.76 -0.75 -3.95
C GLN A 209 -7.47 -1.09 -4.69
N VAL A 210 -7.58 -1.46 -5.96
CA VAL A 210 -6.45 -1.51 -6.90
C VAL A 210 -6.80 -0.57 -8.03
N ILE A 211 -5.99 0.46 -8.24
CA ILE A 211 -6.25 1.51 -9.21
C ILE A 211 -5.07 1.58 -10.16
N SER A 212 -5.34 1.65 -11.46
CA SER A 212 -4.29 1.91 -12.46
C SER A 212 -4.31 3.37 -12.88
N MET A 213 -3.22 4.09 -12.66
CA MET A 213 -3.01 5.46 -13.13
C MET A 213 -2.28 5.44 -14.47
N VAL A 214 -2.99 5.82 -15.54
CA VAL A 214 -2.53 5.64 -16.93
C VAL A 214 -2.83 6.88 -17.77
N VAL A 215 -2.28 6.93 -18.97
CA VAL A 215 -2.64 7.95 -19.98
C VAL A 215 -3.65 7.34 -20.94
N LEU A 216 -4.87 7.88 -20.94
CA LEU A 216 -5.93 7.55 -21.89
C LEU A 216 -6.00 8.63 -22.98
N LYS A 217 -6.82 8.39 -24.00
CA LYS A 217 -7.14 9.36 -25.06
C LYS A 217 -8.63 9.64 -25.04
N SER A 218 -9.01 10.91 -25.14
CA SER A 218 -10.41 11.31 -25.36
C SER A 218 -10.80 11.08 -26.82
N ASP A 219 -12.08 11.31 -27.14
CA ASP A 219 -12.64 11.08 -28.48
C ASP A 219 -11.97 11.93 -29.58
N ASP A 220 -11.46 13.11 -29.21
CA ASP A 220 -10.67 14.00 -30.07
C ASP A 220 -9.19 13.60 -30.18
N GLY A 221 -8.77 12.53 -29.49
CA GLY A 221 -7.41 12.03 -29.45
C GLY A 221 -6.49 12.69 -28.42
N THR A 222 -6.98 13.67 -27.66
CA THR A 222 -6.18 14.38 -26.65
C THR A 222 -5.77 13.42 -25.51
N PRO A 223 -4.47 13.29 -25.20
CA PRO A 223 -4.03 12.43 -24.11
C PRO A 223 -4.31 13.07 -22.76
N TYR A 224 -4.86 12.30 -21.82
CA TYR A 224 -5.11 12.74 -20.44
C TYR A 224 -4.78 11.64 -19.44
N ARG A 225 -4.38 12.02 -18.23
CA ARG A 225 -4.16 11.07 -17.14
C ARG A 225 -5.48 10.68 -16.50
N ALA A 226 -5.64 9.41 -16.19
CA ALA A 226 -6.85 8.87 -15.62
C ALA A 226 -6.56 7.76 -14.61
N PHE A 227 -7.50 7.55 -13.70
CA PHE A 227 -7.59 6.34 -12.89
C PHE A 227 -8.53 5.34 -13.53
N VAL A 228 -8.06 4.11 -13.74
CA VAL A 228 -8.89 2.96 -14.09
C VAL A 228 -9.17 2.17 -12.82
N CYS A 229 -10.44 2.08 -12.43
CA CYS A 229 -10.84 1.66 -11.08
C CYS A 229 -11.55 0.30 -11.02
N GLN A 230 -12.12 -0.16 -12.13
CA GLN A 230 -12.92 -1.39 -12.16
C GLN A 230 -12.21 -2.56 -12.84
N HIS A 231 -12.39 -3.76 -12.30
CA HIS A 231 -11.83 -5.01 -12.85
C HIS A 231 -12.26 -5.24 -14.30
N ILE A 232 -13.53 -4.97 -14.60
CA ILE A 232 -14.07 -5.02 -15.96
C ILE A 232 -13.77 -3.66 -16.60
N ASN A 233 -12.64 -3.58 -17.30
CA ASN A 233 -12.25 -2.40 -18.07
C ASN A 233 -11.76 -2.80 -19.47
N PRO A 234 -11.95 -1.94 -20.49
CA PRO A 234 -11.64 -2.27 -21.88
C PRO A 234 -10.14 -2.33 -22.20
N TRP A 235 -9.26 -1.91 -21.28
CA TRP A 235 -7.83 -1.80 -21.51
C TRP A 235 -7.00 -2.94 -20.89
N GLY A 236 -7.61 -3.79 -20.08
CA GLY A 236 -6.92 -4.90 -19.40
C GLY A 236 -6.01 -4.46 -18.25
N TYR A 237 -6.18 -3.24 -17.74
CA TYR A 237 -5.39 -2.77 -16.60
C TYR A 237 -5.83 -3.45 -15.29
N PRO A 238 -4.90 -3.77 -14.37
CA PRO A 238 -5.25 -4.31 -13.07
C PRO A 238 -6.00 -3.24 -12.27
N ALA A 239 -7.26 -3.53 -11.98
CA ALA A 239 -8.11 -2.63 -11.22
C ALA A 239 -9.15 -3.41 -10.41
N LYS A 240 -9.59 -2.83 -9.30
CA LYS A 240 -10.56 -3.40 -8.38
C LYS A 240 -11.12 -2.31 -7.48
N ASP A 241 -12.44 -2.18 -7.48
CA ASP A 241 -13.18 -1.37 -6.52
C ASP A 241 -14.06 -2.25 -5.64
N ARG A 242 -13.66 -2.45 -4.38
CA ARG A 242 -14.49 -3.16 -3.38
C ARG A 242 -15.63 -2.31 -2.84
N SER A 243 -15.55 -0.99 -2.98
CA SER A 243 -16.57 -0.07 -2.47
C SER A 243 -17.84 -0.09 -3.34
N GLY A 244 -17.70 -0.37 -4.63
CA GLY A 244 -18.78 -0.35 -5.62
C GLY A 244 -19.27 1.07 -5.92
N ARG A 245 -18.42 2.08 -5.73
CA ARG A 245 -18.77 3.49 -5.85
C ARG A 245 -18.00 4.21 -6.96
N LEU A 246 -16.93 3.62 -7.46
CA LEU A 246 -16.09 4.24 -8.48
C LEU A 246 -16.61 3.92 -9.87
N GLU A 247 -16.51 4.89 -10.77
CA GLU A 247 -16.70 4.65 -12.20
C GLU A 247 -15.52 3.86 -12.78
N VAL A 248 -15.67 3.34 -14.00
CA VAL A 248 -14.55 2.66 -14.69
C VAL A 248 -13.34 3.59 -14.80
N VAL A 249 -13.60 4.87 -15.07
CA VAL A 249 -12.60 5.93 -15.22
C VAL A 249 -12.92 7.06 -14.24
N GLU A 250 -11.92 7.46 -13.45
CA GLU A 250 -11.99 8.61 -12.54
C GLU A 250 -10.86 9.60 -12.85
N GLU A 251 -11.06 10.86 -12.47
CA GLU A 251 -10.00 11.88 -12.48
C GLU A 251 -8.86 11.45 -11.54
N PRO A 252 -7.58 11.68 -11.89
CA PRO A 252 -6.43 11.35 -11.05
C PRO A 252 -6.29 12.31 -9.84
N HIS A 253 -7.27 12.28 -8.94
CA HIS A 253 -7.37 13.12 -7.76
C HIS A 253 -7.63 12.25 -6.51
N LEU A 254 -6.59 12.02 -5.71
CA LEU A 254 -6.62 11.08 -4.59
C LEU A 254 -7.64 11.48 -3.51
N GLY A 255 -7.70 12.76 -3.12
CA GLY A 255 -8.65 13.22 -2.11
C GLY A 255 -10.13 12.99 -2.51
N ARG A 256 -10.49 13.28 -3.77
CA ARG A 256 -11.82 13.02 -4.33
C ARG A 256 -12.11 11.52 -4.42
N LEU A 257 -11.14 10.72 -4.86
CA LEU A 257 -11.26 9.27 -4.94
C LEU A 257 -11.57 8.65 -3.57
N ILE A 258 -10.78 9.00 -2.54
CA ILE A 258 -10.98 8.55 -1.16
C ILE A 258 -12.35 8.99 -0.63
N SER A 259 -12.71 10.26 -0.86
CA SER A 259 -14.02 10.79 -0.44
C SER A 259 -15.17 10.01 -1.06
N LYS A 260 -15.07 9.66 -2.36
CA LYS A 260 -16.08 8.84 -3.06
C LYS A 260 -16.16 7.43 -2.50
N ILE A 261 -15.02 6.78 -2.22
CA ILE A 261 -14.96 5.43 -1.63
C ILE A 261 -15.58 5.37 -0.23
N THR A 262 -15.31 6.39 0.59
CA THR A 262 -15.67 6.42 2.01
C THR A 262 -17.01 7.09 2.29
N ALA A 263 -17.63 7.70 1.28
CA ALA A 263 -18.93 8.36 1.41
C ALA A 263 -19.99 7.43 2.04
N PRO A 264 -20.85 7.93 2.95
CA PRO A 264 -22.00 7.18 3.44
C PRO A 264 -22.82 6.65 2.26
N ARG A 265 -23.33 5.41 2.36
CA ARG A 265 -24.29 4.94 1.35
C ARG A 265 -25.53 5.82 1.45
N ALA A 266 -25.96 6.41 0.34
CA ALA A 266 -27.30 6.98 0.25
C ALA A 266 -28.29 5.86 0.59
N GLN A 267 -29.24 6.17 1.49
CA GLN A 267 -30.32 5.25 1.87
C GLN A 267 -31.30 5.08 0.71
#